data_AF-K9CJY1-F1
#
_entry.id   AF-K9CJY1-F1
#
_cell.length_a   1.000
_cell.length_b   1.000
_cell.length_c   1.000
_cell.angle_alpha   90.00
_cell.angle_beta   90.00
_cell.angle_gamma   90.00
#
_symmetry.space_group_name_H-M   'P 1'
#
loop_
_entity.id
_entity.type
_entity.pdbx_description
1 polymer ?
#
loop_
_entity_poly.entity_id
_entity_poly.type
_entity_poly.pdbx_seq_one_letter_code
_entity_poly.pdbx_strand_id
1 'polypeptide(L)'
;MHPIDHGFRAHFFVWRGRLNRMRHFKRQVAALALYCAVLALLILVLDTLEPYMQYDMTDAYKTVTLIVVALMVLVSLLYLVSGTMLQIRRLHDLNMSGYFLLLTLVPGLDVILFLYLTFAKGTEGDNRFGHDPLGPADTPDFRKENPPACAASGTHDAQRGDNHNRCTKEGEYIPLDLLSRSGRLSRRDFALTVGILFGGSGLIFLLLEVLSIPLIYYIAVFFFRDMTAAFWTMMTGAWFIACIAVCLALLTLSLPAVIRRLHDMNCSGWLALPLVPCSLIILGFTLISSLLSIGIALSVIISGNPTGYIDGFDLTTDMNEFLTGSIFLIFLIFMVTLPLLSAYAAFLFFKKGSPAENRWGAPPISDKRPPERAAFFSTNGSIERRLFITRTLLLLAAAGVIIPTALYLVSVPIFFILIGLGILPFGAHMHVFAIALALYPIAALPLVIRRLRTLGRSPYEAVFVFAPLIPVPFALSPISESFGILQFISFAHDVPLRSLLDPLIVTPTAGSIAFAAFSFVCAVSGIISIARLVKK
;
A
#
# COMPACT_ATOMS: atom_id res chain seq x y z
N MET A 1 -42.68 11.17 1.92
CA MET A 1 -41.61 10.35 2.53
C MET A 1 -40.78 9.76 1.38
N HIS A 2 -39.55 10.26 1.14
CA HIS A 2 -38.57 9.72 0.15
C HIS A 2 -38.47 8.19 0.29
N PRO A 3 -38.19 7.38 -0.77
CA PRO A 3 -38.32 5.92 -0.69
C PRO A 3 -37.51 5.46 0.50
N ILE A 4 -38.19 4.86 1.45
CA ILE A 4 -37.56 4.26 2.60
C ILE A 4 -36.60 3.24 1.99
N ASP A 5 -35.30 3.34 2.29
CA ASP A 5 -34.36 2.31 1.89
C ASP A 5 -34.97 0.97 2.37
N HIS A 6 -35.46 0.13 1.46
CA HIS A 6 -36.17 -1.09 1.84
C HIS A 6 -35.16 -2.24 1.89
N GLY A 7 -35.04 -2.85 3.07
CA GLY A 7 -34.19 -4.01 3.30
C GLY A 7 -32.79 -3.68 3.82
N PHE A 8 -32.19 -4.67 4.47
CA PHE A 8 -30.91 -4.57 5.16
C PHE A 8 -29.78 -4.07 4.25
N ARG A 9 -29.71 -4.58 3.01
CA ARG A 9 -28.74 -4.15 2.01
C ARG A 9 -28.86 -2.65 1.69
N ALA A 10 -30.07 -2.13 1.51
CA ALA A 10 -30.29 -0.73 1.17
C ALA A 10 -29.92 0.22 2.33
N HIS A 11 -30.06 -0.26 3.57
CA HIS A 11 -29.70 0.51 4.75
C HIS A 11 -28.19 0.66 4.94
N PHE A 12 -27.41 -0.40 4.73
CA PHE A 12 -26.00 -0.47 5.15
C PHE A 12 -25.00 -0.72 4.00
N PHE A 13 -25.40 -1.39 2.93
CA PHE A 13 -24.51 -1.87 1.87
C PHE A 13 -24.76 -1.23 0.50
N VAL A 14 -25.16 0.04 0.51
CA VAL A 14 -25.34 0.85 -0.71
C VAL A 14 -24.49 2.11 -0.59
N TRP A 15 -23.72 2.41 -1.64
CA TRP A 15 -22.88 3.60 -1.73
C TRP A 15 -23.47 4.71 -2.62
N ARG A 16 -24.50 4.40 -3.42
CA ARG A 16 -25.16 5.36 -4.32
C ARG A 16 -26.24 6.15 -3.58
N GLY A 17 -26.49 7.38 -4.04
CA GLY A 17 -27.47 8.28 -3.46
C GLY A 17 -26.97 9.04 -2.23
N ARG A 18 -27.89 9.78 -1.62
CA ARG A 18 -27.62 10.69 -0.50
C ARG A 18 -28.13 10.12 0.82
N LEU A 19 -27.49 10.50 1.92
CA LEU A 19 -27.91 10.13 3.28
C LEU A 19 -27.86 11.34 4.22
N ASN A 20 -29.03 11.75 4.71
CA ASN A 20 -29.17 12.83 5.68
C ASN A 20 -28.40 12.54 6.99
N ARG A 21 -27.86 13.59 7.63
CA ARG A 21 -27.11 13.52 8.91
C ARG A 21 -27.76 12.65 9.98
N MET A 22 -29.07 12.76 10.21
CA MET A 22 -29.76 12.03 11.28
C MET A 22 -29.89 10.54 10.94
N ARG A 23 -30.15 10.21 9.67
CA ARG A 23 -30.19 8.82 9.20
C ARG A 23 -28.79 8.21 9.20
N HIS A 24 -27.77 8.97 8.78
CA HIS A 24 -26.37 8.58 8.87
C HIS A 24 -25.99 8.28 10.32
N PHE A 25 -26.22 9.22 11.24
CA PHE A 25 -25.88 9.05 12.65
C PHE A 25 -26.55 7.82 13.26
N LYS A 26 -27.87 7.67 13.11
CA LYS A 26 -28.61 6.49 13.63
C LYS A 26 -28.08 5.18 13.07
N ARG A 27 -27.81 5.10 11.75
CA ARG A 27 -27.29 3.89 11.12
C ARG A 27 -25.86 3.59 11.53
N GLN A 28 -25.01 4.60 11.68
CA GLN A 28 -23.64 4.42 12.14
C GLN A 28 -23.59 3.95 13.60
N VAL A 29 -24.39 4.56 14.47
CA VAL A 29 -24.50 4.12 15.87
C VAL A 29 -25.08 2.70 15.95
N ALA A 30 -26.10 2.37 15.16
CA ALA A 30 -26.64 1.02 15.11
C ALA A 30 -25.61 -0.01 14.62
N ALA A 31 -24.85 0.31 13.56
CA ALA A 31 -23.80 -0.56 13.04
C ALA A 31 -22.65 -0.74 14.06
N LEU A 32 -22.24 0.35 14.73
CA LEU A 32 -21.21 0.31 15.76
C LEU A 32 -21.69 -0.47 17.00
N ALA A 33 -22.92 -0.27 17.45
CA ALA A 33 -23.49 -1.00 18.58
C ALA A 33 -23.58 -2.50 18.28
N LEU A 34 -24.04 -2.88 17.09
CA LEU A 34 -24.07 -4.27 16.64
C LEU A 34 -22.65 -4.86 16.58
N TYR A 35 -21.69 -4.13 16.01
CA TYR A 35 -20.29 -4.53 15.96
C TYR A 35 -19.71 -4.79 17.37
N CYS A 36 -19.87 -3.84 18.29
CA CYS A 36 -19.40 -3.98 19.66
C CYS A 36 -20.10 -5.13 20.40
N ALA A 37 -21.41 -5.32 20.21
CA ALA A 37 -22.15 -6.41 20.83
C ALA A 37 -21.67 -7.78 20.35
N VAL A 38 -21.44 -7.94 19.03
CA VAL A 38 -20.91 -9.19 18.47
C VAL A 38 -19.48 -9.42 18.93
N LEU A 39 -18.61 -8.40 18.95
CA LEU A 39 -17.26 -8.55 19.47
C LEU A 39 -17.25 -8.92 20.96
N ALA A 40 -18.04 -8.25 21.79
CA ALA A 40 -18.15 -8.57 23.21
C ALA A 40 -18.64 -10.01 23.44
N LEU A 41 -19.59 -10.48 22.62
CA LEU A 41 -20.03 -11.88 22.65
C LEU A 41 -18.88 -12.84 22.28
N LEU A 42 -18.11 -12.54 21.23
CA LEU A 42 -16.98 -13.38 20.82
C LEU A 42 -15.84 -13.39 21.85
N ILE A 43 -15.55 -12.25 22.49
CA ILE A 43 -14.59 -12.16 23.59
C ILE A 43 -15.09 -12.98 24.79
N LEU A 44 -16.35 -12.82 25.17
CA LEU A 44 -16.96 -13.60 26.26
C LEU A 44 -16.88 -15.11 26.00
N VAL A 45 -17.05 -15.55 24.74
CA VAL A 45 -16.85 -16.95 24.36
C VAL A 45 -15.41 -17.40 24.63
N LEU A 46 -14.39 -16.59 24.32
CA LEU A 46 -13.00 -16.93 24.64
C LEU A 46 -12.75 -16.99 26.15
N ASP A 47 -13.17 -15.96 26.88
CA ASP A 47 -12.96 -15.86 28.33
C ASP A 47 -13.67 -17.01 29.09
N THR A 48 -14.85 -17.41 28.64
CA THR A 48 -15.60 -18.52 29.27
C THR A 48 -14.98 -19.89 28.97
N LEU A 49 -14.31 -20.05 27.83
CA LEU A 49 -13.66 -21.30 27.44
C LEU A 49 -12.25 -21.44 28.02
N GLU A 50 -11.57 -20.33 28.31
CA GLU A 50 -10.20 -20.32 28.87
C GLU A 50 -10.03 -21.23 30.10
N PRO A 51 -10.82 -21.12 31.18
CA PRO A 51 -10.61 -21.92 32.40
C PRO A 51 -10.91 -23.42 32.22
N TYR A 52 -11.80 -23.79 31.29
CA TYR A 52 -12.12 -25.19 30.99
C TYR A 52 -11.03 -25.86 30.15
N MET A 53 -10.25 -25.08 29.41
CA MET A 53 -9.31 -25.57 28.41
C MET A 53 -7.84 -25.39 28.82
N GLN A 54 -7.58 -24.72 29.95
CA GLN A 54 -6.24 -24.52 30.52
C GLN A 54 -5.64 -25.78 31.16
N TYR A 55 -6.47 -26.78 31.49
CA TYR A 55 -6.03 -28.01 32.19
C TYR A 55 -5.61 -29.15 31.26
N ASP A 56 -6.02 -29.11 30.00
CA ASP A 56 -5.62 -30.05 28.95
C ASP A 56 -5.42 -29.22 27.68
N MET A 57 -4.16 -28.92 27.34
CA MET A 57 -3.75 -28.13 26.16
C MET A 57 -4.09 -28.89 24.87
N THR A 58 -5.37 -29.06 24.63
CA THR A 58 -5.93 -29.87 23.57
C THR A 58 -5.90 -29.04 22.29
N ASP A 59 -5.58 -29.65 21.14
CA ASP A 59 -5.67 -29.00 19.84
C ASP A 59 -7.02 -28.31 19.60
N ALA A 60 -8.09 -28.82 20.25
CA ALA A 60 -9.42 -28.24 20.25
C ALA A 60 -9.49 -26.78 20.75
N TYR A 61 -8.75 -26.39 21.78
CA TYR A 61 -8.71 -24.99 22.26
C TYR A 61 -8.14 -24.07 21.19
N LYS A 62 -7.01 -24.47 20.60
CA LYS A 62 -6.35 -23.72 19.52
C LYS A 62 -7.30 -23.57 18.33
N THR A 63 -7.99 -24.65 17.96
CA THR A 63 -9.02 -24.63 16.91
C THR A 63 -10.10 -23.59 17.18
N VAL A 64 -10.71 -23.63 18.36
CA VAL A 64 -11.80 -22.71 18.71
C VAL A 64 -11.31 -21.27 18.75
N THR A 65 -10.15 -21.00 19.37
CA THR A 65 -9.56 -19.67 19.43
C THR A 65 -9.32 -19.09 18.04
N LEU A 66 -8.74 -19.86 17.12
CA LEU A 66 -8.49 -19.40 15.75
C LEU A 66 -9.79 -19.15 14.96
N ILE A 67 -10.83 -19.97 15.16
CA ILE A 67 -12.15 -19.76 14.56
C ILE A 67 -12.78 -18.46 15.10
N VAL A 68 -12.73 -18.22 16.40
CA VAL A 68 -13.29 -16.99 17.00
C VAL A 68 -12.54 -15.75 16.51
N VAL A 69 -11.21 -15.79 16.44
CA VAL A 69 -10.39 -14.71 15.86
C VAL A 69 -10.76 -14.46 14.40
N ALA A 70 -10.98 -15.51 13.60
CA ALA A 70 -11.43 -15.36 12.21
C ALA A 70 -12.80 -14.66 12.12
N LEU A 71 -13.74 -15.02 13.00
CA LEU A 71 -15.06 -14.39 13.07
C LEU A 71 -14.95 -12.92 13.48
N MET A 72 -14.08 -12.57 14.43
CA MET A 72 -13.81 -11.18 14.81
C MET A 72 -13.34 -10.37 13.59
N VAL A 73 -12.34 -10.89 12.85
CA VAL A 73 -11.82 -10.23 11.63
C VAL A 73 -12.94 -10.04 10.60
N LEU A 74 -13.76 -11.06 10.36
CA LEU A 74 -14.87 -11.00 9.41
C LEU A 74 -15.91 -9.93 9.80
N VAL A 75 -16.27 -9.89 11.09
CA VAL A 75 -17.23 -8.90 11.64
C VAL A 75 -16.66 -7.48 11.55
N SER A 76 -15.36 -7.29 11.81
CA SER A 76 -14.67 -6.01 11.60
C SER A 76 -14.67 -5.56 10.14
N LEU A 77 -14.48 -6.49 9.20
CA LEU A 77 -14.53 -6.18 7.76
C LEU A 77 -15.94 -5.78 7.32
N LEU A 78 -16.98 -6.48 7.78
CA LEU A 78 -18.38 -6.13 7.50
C LEU A 78 -18.72 -4.74 8.04
N TYR A 79 -18.29 -4.43 9.26
CA TYR A 79 -18.45 -3.11 9.86
C TYR A 79 -17.71 -2.03 9.06
N LEU A 80 -16.46 -2.27 8.67
CA LEU A 80 -15.67 -1.35 7.87
C LEU A 80 -16.32 -1.04 6.52
N VAL A 81 -16.79 -2.06 5.80
CA VAL A 81 -17.46 -1.91 4.51
C VAL A 81 -18.78 -1.14 4.67
N SER A 82 -19.60 -1.50 5.66
CA SER A 82 -20.85 -0.79 5.94
C SER A 82 -20.59 0.68 6.32
N GLY A 83 -19.66 0.93 7.25
CA GLY A 83 -19.33 2.27 7.75
C GLY A 83 -18.83 3.20 6.65
N THR A 84 -17.96 2.69 5.77
CA THR A 84 -17.43 3.44 4.62
C THR A 84 -18.52 3.76 3.59
N MET A 85 -19.41 2.81 3.27
CA MET A 85 -20.54 3.04 2.36
C MET A 85 -21.50 4.12 2.88
N LEU A 86 -21.80 4.11 4.18
CA LEU A 86 -22.62 5.13 4.83
C LEU A 86 -21.97 6.52 4.79
N GLN A 87 -20.66 6.62 5.04
CA GLN A 87 -19.92 7.88 4.98
C GLN A 87 -19.84 8.42 3.55
N ILE A 88 -19.72 7.55 2.53
CA ILE A 88 -19.79 7.97 1.12
C ILE A 88 -21.13 8.62 0.81
N ARG A 89 -22.26 8.01 1.20
CA ARG A 89 -23.59 8.62 1.00
C ARG A 89 -23.78 9.92 1.78
N ARG A 90 -23.12 10.07 2.95
CA ARG A 90 -23.11 11.32 3.72
C ARG A 90 -22.31 12.41 3.00
N LEU A 91 -21.13 12.07 2.47
CA LEU A 91 -20.34 12.99 1.64
C LEU A 91 -21.12 13.43 0.39
N HIS A 92 -21.84 12.51 -0.25
CA HIS A 92 -22.72 12.83 -1.37
C HIS A 92 -23.85 13.80 -0.97
N ASP A 93 -24.40 13.70 0.24
CA ASP A 93 -25.40 14.65 0.74
C ASP A 93 -24.81 16.06 0.96
N LEU A 94 -23.52 16.16 1.23
CA LEU A 94 -22.76 17.42 1.30
C LEU A 94 -22.27 17.89 -0.08
N ASN A 95 -22.71 17.22 -1.16
CA ASN A 95 -22.25 17.44 -2.54
C ASN A 95 -20.73 17.23 -2.72
N MET A 96 -20.10 16.49 -1.82
CA MET A 96 -18.67 16.13 -1.86
C MET A 96 -18.47 14.76 -2.49
N SER A 97 -17.30 14.52 -3.08
CA SER A 97 -16.97 13.20 -3.65
C SER A 97 -16.60 12.21 -2.54
N GLY A 98 -16.90 10.91 -2.73
CA GLY A 98 -16.46 9.85 -1.80
C GLY A 98 -14.96 9.80 -1.53
N TYR A 99 -14.11 10.36 -2.42
CA TYR A 99 -12.66 10.47 -2.20
C TYR A 99 -12.25 11.24 -0.95
N PHE A 100 -13.10 12.12 -0.42
CA PHE A 100 -12.82 12.81 0.84
C PHE A 100 -12.75 11.83 2.03
N LEU A 101 -13.28 10.61 1.87
CA LEU A 101 -13.13 9.56 2.85
C LEU A 101 -11.67 9.14 3.05
N LEU A 102 -10.78 9.34 2.07
CA LEU A 102 -9.34 9.06 2.26
C LEU A 102 -8.72 9.87 3.41
N LEU A 103 -9.36 10.95 3.86
CA LEU A 103 -8.95 11.69 5.05
C LEU A 103 -9.07 10.87 6.34
N THR A 104 -9.87 9.79 6.37
CA THR A 104 -9.93 8.88 7.53
C THR A 104 -8.66 8.06 7.71
N LEU A 105 -7.81 7.97 6.68
CA LEU A 105 -6.51 7.31 6.77
C LEU A 105 -5.44 8.21 7.41
N VAL A 106 -5.77 9.49 7.63
CA VAL A 106 -4.89 10.48 8.23
C VAL A 106 -5.29 10.69 9.69
N PRO A 107 -4.44 10.27 10.66
CA PRO A 107 -4.74 10.50 12.07
C PRO A 107 -4.97 11.98 12.39
N GLY A 108 -5.98 12.29 13.19
CA GLY A 108 -6.43 13.63 13.55
C GLY A 108 -7.44 14.23 12.55
N LEU A 109 -7.20 14.10 11.23
CA LEU A 109 -8.16 14.55 10.22
C LEU A 109 -9.39 13.64 10.14
N ASP A 110 -9.24 12.37 10.51
CA ASP A 110 -10.33 11.42 10.68
C ASP A 110 -11.36 11.92 11.71
N VAL A 111 -10.91 12.46 12.84
CA VAL A 111 -11.78 13.05 13.88
C VAL A 111 -12.49 14.29 13.36
N ILE A 112 -11.77 15.19 12.68
CA ILE A 112 -12.35 16.40 12.09
C ILE A 112 -13.40 16.04 11.03
N LEU A 113 -13.10 15.10 10.15
CA LEU A 113 -14.04 14.60 9.15
C LEU A 113 -15.25 13.95 9.82
N PHE A 114 -15.05 13.14 10.86
CA PHE A 114 -16.14 12.52 11.62
C PHE A 114 -17.08 13.58 12.22
N LEU A 115 -16.53 14.60 12.87
CA LEU A 115 -17.31 15.72 13.42
C LEU A 115 -18.06 16.47 12.31
N TYR A 116 -17.39 16.75 11.19
CA TYR A 116 -17.99 17.42 10.04
C TYR A 116 -19.15 16.60 9.45
N LEU A 117 -18.97 15.31 9.21
CA LEU A 117 -20.02 14.42 8.69
C LEU A 117 -21.22 14.30 9.64
N THR A 118 -20.97 14.42 10.95
CA THR A 118 -22.00 14.35 11.99
C THR A 118 -22.83 15.63 12.08
N PHE A 119 -22.18 16.80 12.09
CA PHE A 119 -22.84 18.07 12.38
C PHE A 119 -23.19 18.91 11.16
N ALA A 120 -22.44 18.82 10.05
CA ALA A 120 -22.67 19.67 8.88
C ALA A 120 -24.06 19.43 8.28
N LYS A 121 -24.74 20.52 7.88
CA LYS A 121 -26.02 20.46 7.17
C LYS A 121 -25.80 19.97 5.74
N GLY A 122 -26.70 19.11 5.25
CA GLY A 122 -26.71 18.66 3.85
C GLY A 122 -27.03 19.78 2.87
N THR A 123 -26.77 19.54 1.59
CA THR A 123 -27.18 20.46 0.51
C THR A 123 -28.70 20.51 0.35
N GLU A 124 -29.28 21.70 0.27
CA GLU A 124 -30.72 21.87 0.03
C GLU A 124 -31.04 21.68 -1.45
N GLY A 125 -32.15 20.98 -1.74
CA GLY A 125 -32.54 20.66 -3.11
C GLY A 125 -31.68 19.58 -3.75
N ASP A 126 -31.86 19.38 -5.05
CA ASP A 126 -31.20 18.30 -5.77
C ASP A 126 -29.72 18.59 -5.99
N ASN A 127 -28.90 17.54 -5.95
CA ASN A 127 -27.48 17.66 -6.25
C ASN A 127 -27.04 16.57 -7.24
N ARG A 128 -25.76 16.61 -7.65
CA ARG A 128 -25.18 15.67 -8.63
C ARG A 128 -25.26 14.18 -8.26
N PHE A 129 -25.62 13.87 -7.02
CA PHE A 129 -25.75 12.52 -6.48
C PHE A 129 -27.22 12.10 -6.24
N GLY A 130 -28.18 12.97 -6.56
CA GLY A 130 -29.62 12.69 -6.51
C GLY A 130 -30.44 13.73 -5.75
N HIS A 131 -31.74 13.44 -5.66
CA HIS A 131 -32.74 14.31 -5.05
C HIS A 131 -32.50 14.57 -3.56
N ASP A 132 -33.05 15.68 -3.07
CA ASP A 132 -32.98 16.02 -1.65
C ASP A 132 -33.60 14.90 -0.78
N PRO A 133 -32.84 14.28 0.15
CA PRO A 133 -33.39 13.25 1.05
C PRO A 133 -34.50 13.76 1.98
N LEU A 134 -34.73 15.08 2.05
CA LEU A 134 -35.83 15.74 2.76
C LEU A 134 -36.93 16.29 1.84
N GLY A 135 -36.81 16.19 0.51
CA GLY A 135 -37.75 16.77 -0.46
C GLY A 135 -39.11 16.03 -0.57
N PRO A 136 -40.14 16.68 -1.16
CA PRO A 136 -41.44 16.06 -1.45
C PRO A 136 -41.30 14.86 -2.40
N ALA A 137 -42.15 13.85 -2.22
CA ALA A 137 -41.93 12.49 -2.72
C ALA A 137 -42.33 12.22 -4.18
N ASP A 138 -42.51 13.24 -5.00
CA ASP A 138 -43.00 13.05 -6.37
C ASP A 138 -41.87 13.02 -7.40
N THR A 139 -41.86 11.96 -8.23
CA THR A 139 -41.14 11.72 -9.52
C THR A 139 -39.92 10.75 -9.51
N PRO A 140 -39.48 10.23 -10.69
CA PRO A 140 -39.72 8.88 -11.23
C PRO A 140 -38.53 7.90 -10.99
N ASP A 141 -38.72 6.60 -11.31
CA ASP A 141 -37.75 5.51 -11.04
C ASP A 141 -36.49 5.55 -11.96
N PHE A 142 -35.39 6.08 -11.42
CA PHE A 142 -34.06 6.16 -12.07
C PHE A 142 -33.27 4.84 -12.10
N ARG A 143 -33.83 3.72 -11.64
CA ARG A 143 -33.19 2.40 -11.86
C ARG A 143 -33.04 2.08 -13.36
N LYS A 144 -33.70 2.86 -14.23
CA LYS A 144 -33.67 2.79 -15.70
C LYS A 144 -32.75 3.80 -16.40
N GLU A 145 -32.12 4.75 -15.71
CA GLU A 145 -31.33 5.78 -16.39
C GLU A 145 -29.82 5.48 -16.42
N ASN A 146 -29.23 5.65 -17.60
CA ASN A 146 -27.79 5.60 -17.82
C ASN A 146 -27.10 6.74 -17.07
N PRO A 147 -25.85 6.55 -16.61
CA PRO A 147 -25.12 7.61 -15.89
C PRO A 147 -25.06 8.88 -16.74
N PRO A 148 -25.29 10.07 -16.16
CA PRO A 148 -25.27 11.31 -16.91
C PRO A 148 -23.88 11.53 -17.51
N ALA A 149 -23.85 11.73 -18.83
CA ALA A 149 -22.68 12.19 -19.54
C ALA A 149 -22.20 13.48 -18.87
N CYS A 150 -20.90 13.54 -18.59
CA CYS A 150 -20.26 14.68 -17.94
C CYS A 150 -20.72 15.99 -18.58
N ALA A 151 -21.11 16.93 -17.72
CA ALA A 151 -21.55 18.28 -18.03
C ALA A 151 -20.80 18.85 -19.25
N ALA A 152 -21.55 19.12 -20.31
CA ALA A 152 -21.13 20.03 -21.37
C ALA A 152 -20.87 21.39 -20.71
N SER A 153 -19.60 21.77 -20.63
CA SER A 153 -19.21 23.13 -20.27
C SER A 153 -19.69 24.06 -21.38
N GLY A 154 -20.45 25.09 -20.98
CA GLY A 154 -21.03 26.08 -21.87
C GLY A 154 -20.03 26.72 -22.81
N THR A 155 -20.54 27.01 -24.00
CA THR A 155 -20.01 27.94 -24.99
C THR A 155 -19.75 29.30 -24.35
N HIS A 156 -18.48 29.70 -24.31
CA HIS A 156 -18.09 31.11 -24.28
C HIS A 156 -17.14 31.35 -25.44
N ASP A 157 -17.66 32.00 -26.46
CA ASP A 157 -16.89 32.66 -27.50
C ASP A 157 -16.03 33.75 -26.85
N ALA A 158 -14.71 33.64 -26.97
CA ALA A 158 -13.78 34.71 -26.67
C ALA A 158 -12.53 34.61 -27.57
N GLN A 159 -12.57 35.39 -28.64
CA GLN A 159 -11.48 36.02 -29.38
C GLN A 159 -10.12 35.30 -29.46
N ARG A 160 -9.92 34.75 -30.66
CA ARG A 160 -8.66 34.42 -31.31
C ARG A 160 -7.73 35.63 -31.35
N GLY A 161 -6.70 35.64 -30.52
CA GLY A 161 -5.51 36.48 -30.65
C GLY A 161 -4.33 35.62 -31.11
N ASP A 162 -3.79 35.96 -32.28
CA ASP A 162 -2.58 35.36 -32.84
C ASP A 162 -1.40 35.50 -31.87
N ASN A 163 -0.71 34.39 -31.57
CA ASN A 163 0.68 34.41 -31.14
C ASN A 163 1.40 33.11 -31.54
N HIS A 164 2.06 33.20 -32.69
CA HIS A 164 3.34 32.62 -33.09
C HIS A 164 3.79 31.29 -32.46
N ASN A 165 3.64 30.24 -33.28
CA ASN A 165 4.66 29.22 -33.57
C ASN A 165 5.32 28.47 -32.39
N ARG A 166 4.64 27.40 -31.96
CA ARG A 166 5.27 26.06 -31.96
C ARG A 166 4.21 24.99 -32.25
N CYS A 167 3.97 24.78 -33.55
CA CYS A 167 3.20 23.66 -34.03
C CYS A 167 4.01 22.37 -33.78
N THR A 168 3.67 21.63 -32.72
CA THR A 168 4.15 20.25 -32.52
C THR A 168 2.94 19.35 -32.42
N LYS A 169 2.86 18.42 -33.38
CA LYS A 169 1.86 17.39 -33.66
C LYS A 169 0.91 17.02 -32.51
N GLU A 170 -0.36 16.91 -32.88
CA GLU A 170 -1.48 16.41 -32.09
C GLU A 170 -1.19 15.09 -31.35
N GLY A 171 -1.65 15.01 -30.11
CA GLY A 171 -2.01 13.75 -29.45
C GLY A 171 -0.88 13.00 -28.74
N GLU A 172 -1.02 12.91 -27.41
CA GLU A 172 -0.40 11.89 -26.55
C GLU A 172 1.09 12.08 -26.22
N TYR A 173 1.42 13.14 -25.47
CA TYR A 173 2.65 13.15 -24.67
C TYR A 173 2.35 13.63 -23.26
N ILE A 174 2.63 12.80 -22.25
CA ILE A 174 2.86 13.27 -20.88
C ILE A 174 4.38 13.43 -20.74
N PRO A 175 4.98 14.59 -21.06
CA PRO A 175 6.36 14.87 -20.71
C PRO A 175 6.41 15.17 -19.20
N LEU A 176 6.46 14.12 -18.39
CA LEU A 176 6.82 14.24 -16.99
C LEU A 176 8.34 14.44 -16.91
N ASP A 177 8.75 15.69 -17.12
CA ASP A 177 10.12 16.11 -16.86
C ASP A 177 10.35 16.12 -15.35
N LEU A 178 10.80 14.97 -14.82
CA LEU A 178 10.91 14.68 -13.39
C LEU A 178 11.90 15.61 -12.66
N LEU A 179 12.90 16.12 -13.38
CA LEU A 179 13.98 16.92 -12.81
C LEU A 179 13.76 18.43 -12.98
N SER A 180 12.87 18.82 -13.89
CA SER A 180 12.58 20.24 -14.12
C SER A 180 11.77 20.83 -12.97
N ARG A 181 12.25 21.97 -12.45
CA ARG A 181 11.57 22.78 -11.42
C ARG A 181 10.71 23.89 -12.02
N SER A 182 10.79 24.11 -13.34
CA SER A 182 10.11 25.19 -14.03
C SER A 182 8.71 24.80 -14.48
N GLY A 183 7.84 25.80 -14.61
CA GLY A 183 6.46 25.61 -14.99
C GLY A 183 5.56 25.11 -13.86
N ARG A 184 4.37 24.68 -14.27
CA ARG A 184 3.28 24.26 -13.38
C ARG A 184 3.03 22.76 -13.53
N LEU A 185 2.48 22.15 -12.49
CA LEU A 185 2.10 20.74 -12.49
C LEU A 185 0.67 20.59 -11.96
N SER A 186 -0.20 20.03 -12.79
CA SER A 186 -1.59 19.80 -12.41
C SER A 186 -1.68 18.77 -11.27
N ARG A 187 -2.80 18.71 -10.54
CA ARG A 187 -3.02 17.70 -9.49
C ARG A 187 -2.89 16.29 -10.02
N ARG A 188 -3.39 16.07 -11.24
CA ARG A 188 -3.35 14.79 -11.93
C ARG A 188 -1.91 14.42 -12.23
N ASP A 189 -1.17 15.32 -12.85
CA ASP A 189 0.20 15.03 -13.25
C ASP A 189 1.10 14.85 -12.04
N PHE A 190 0.86 15.59 -10.96
CA PHE A 190 1.51 15.38 -9.67
C PHE A 190 1.22 13.98 -9.10
N ALA A 191 -0.04 13.55 -9.08
CA ALA A 191 -0.40 12.19 -8.66
C ALA A 191 0.27 11.12 -9.53
N LEU A 192 0.34 11.35 -10.85
CA LEU A 192 1.05 10.46 -11.77
C LEU A 192 2.56 10.47 -11.53
N THR A 193 3.18 11.62 -11.23
CA THR A 193 4.60 11.69 -10.84
C THR A 193 4.87 10.86 -9.61
N VAL A 194 4.06 11.05 -8.56
CA VAL A 194 4.20 10.30 -7.29
C VAL A 194 4.03 8.81 -7.54
N GLY A 195 3.02 8.40 -8.32
CA GLY A 195 2.83 7.00 -8.69
C GLY A 195 4.01 6.40 -9.46
N ILE A 196 4.61 7.15 -10.40
CA ILE A 196 5.80 6.70 -11.14
C ILE A 196 6.99 6.50 -10.18
N LEU A 197 7.21 7.43 -9.25
CA LEU A 197 8.29 7.34 -8.26
C LEU A 197 8.11 6.12 -7.35
N PHE A 198 6.89 5.91 -6.82
CA PHE A 198 6.57 4.75 -5.98
C PHE A 198 6.72 3.41 -6.74
N GLY A 199 6.24 3.34 -7.98
CA GLY A 199 6.41 2.14 -8.81
C GLY A 199 7.87 1.87 -9.14
N GLY A 200 8.66 2.93 -9.36
CA GLY A 200 10.10 2.85 -9.58
C GLY A 200 10.85 2.33 -8.37
N SER A 201 10.55 2.84 -7.17
CA SER A 201 11.16 2.36 -5.92
C SER A 201 10.85 0.89 -5.68
N GLY A 202 9.60 0.45 -5.89
CA GLY A 202 9.21 -0.96 -5.74
C GLY A 202 10.00 -1.90 -6.65
N LEU A 203 10.26 -1.48 -7.90
CA LEU A 203 11.07 -2.25 -8.85
C LEU A 203 12.56 -2.29 -8.46
N ILE A 204 13.10 -1.19 -7.91
CA ILE A 204 14.49 -1.15 -7.42
C ILE A 204 14.67 -2.10 -6.24
N PHE A 205 13.74 -2.11 -5.28
CA PHE A 205 13.79 -3.05 -4.15
C PHE A 205 13.72 -4.50 -4.61
N LEU A 206 12.77 -4.82 -5.49
CA LEU A 206 12.66 -6.16 -6.06
C LEU A 206 13.96 -6.58 -6.79
N LEU A 207 14.54 -5.68 -7.59
CA LEU A 207 15.78 -5.97 -8.31
C LEU A 207 16.94 -6.23 -7.35
N LEU A 208 17.05 -5.40 -6.32
CA LEU A 208 18.07 -5.57 -5.31
C LEU A 208 17.90 -6.90 -4.59
N GLU A 209 16.68 -7.24 -4.17
CA GLU A 209 16.36 -8.46 -3.45
C GLU A 209 16.71 -9.70 -4.26
N VAL A 210 16.26 -9.78 -5.52
CA VAL A 210 16.50 -10.95 -6.36
C VAL A 210 17.98 -11.12 -6.74
N LEU A 211 18.77 -10.03 -6.74
CA LEU A 211 20.20 -10.09 -7.01
C LEU A 211 21.04 -10.33 -5.74
N SER A 212 20.68 -9.70 -4.63
CA SER A 212 21.45 -9.73 -3.38
C SER A 212 21.35 -11.08 -2.70
N ILE A 213 20.17 -11.73 -2.68
CA ILE A 213 19.97 -13.04 -2.04
C ILE A 213 20.98 -14.09 -2.51
N PRO A 214 21.05 -14.44 -3.82
CA PRO A 214 21.98 -15.47 -4.27
C PRO A 214 23.45 -15.04 -4.13
N LEU A 215 23.77 -13.76 -4.33
CA LEU A 215 25.14 -13.26 -4.22
C LEU A 215 25.66 -13.32 -2.77
N ILE A 216 24.86 -12.84 -1.82
CA ILE A 216 25.17 -12.85 -0.39
C ILE A 216 25.22 -14.30 0.12
N TYR A 217 24.32 -15.17 -0.35
CA TYR A 217 24.40 -16.60 -0.05
C TYR A 217 25.74 -17.21 -0.45
N TYR A 218 26.21 -16.96 -1.68
CA TYR A 218 27.51 -17.46 -2.12
C TYR A 218 28.67 -16.90 -1.30
N ILE A 219 28.66 -15.60 -1.01
CA ILE A 219 29.71 -14.98 -0.20
C ILE A 219 29.72 -15.60 1.21
N ALA A 220 28.55 -15.75 1.83
CA ALA A 220 28.43 -16.37 3.15
C ALA A 220 28.96 -17.81 3.15
N VAL A 221 28.54 -18.63 2.19
CA VAL A 221 28.91 -20.05 2.09
C VAL A 221 30.40 -20.26 1.81
N PHE A 222 30.99 -19.47 0.90
CA PHE A 222 32.38 -19.72 0.47
C PHE A 222 33.43 -19.06 1.36
N PHE A 223 33.10 -17.99 2.09
CA PHE A 223 34.09 -17.19 2.81
C PHE A 223 33.95 -17.22 4.34
N PHE A 224 32.81 -17.65 4.88
CA PHE A 224 32.56 -17.59 6.33
C PHE A 224 32.34 -18.97 6.94
N ARG A 225 32.92 -19.17 8.13
CA ARG A 225 32.71 -20.39 8.92
C ARG A 225 31.30 -20.43 9.52
N ASP A 226 30.80 -19.27 9.98
CA ASP A 226 29.41 -19.10 10.42
C ASP A 226 28.59 -18.42 9.31
N MET A 227 28.07 -19.28 8.43
CA MET A 227 27.37 -18.86 7.21
C MET A 227 26.02 -18.19 7.52
N THR A 228 25.30 -18.66 8.54
CA THR A 228 24.00 -18.12 8.94
C THR A 228 24.13 -16.68 9.42
N ALA A 229 25.04 -16.43 10.37
CA ALA A 229 25.27 -15.08 10.87
C ALA A 229 25.76 -14.14 9.77
N ALA A 230 26.71 -14.60 8.93
CA ALA A 230 27.23 -13.82 7.82
C ALA A 230 26.14 -13.45 6.80
N PHE A 231 25.32 -14.41 6.37
CA PHE A 231 24.24 -14.20 5.41
C PHE A 231 23.25 -13.15 5.91
N TRP A 232 22.71 -13.32 7.12
CA TRP A 232 21.68 -12.42 7.65
C TRP A 232 22.25 -11.03 7.94
N THR A 233 23.48 -10.92 8.44
CA THR A 233 24.15 -9.63 8.65
C THR A 233 24.30 -8.87 7.34
N MET A 234 24.82 -9.53 6.31
CA MET A 234 25.02 -8.92 4.99
C MET A 234 23.70 -8.58 4.30
N MET A 235 22.72 -9.49 4.35
CA MET A 235 21.38 -9.29 3.77
C MET A 235 20.72 -8.04 4.35
N THR A 236 20.80 -7.95 5.67
CA THR A 236 20.22 -6.85 6.41
C THR A 236 20.93 -5.53 6.12
N GLY A 237 22.27 -5.54 6.11
CA GLY A 237 23.06 -4.36 5.73
C GLY A 237 22.77 -3.90 4.31
N ALA A 238 22.60 -4.82 3.36
CA ALA A 238 22.26 -4.51 1.98
C ALA A 238 20.87 -3.86 1.86
N TRP A 239 19.86 -4.41 2.55
CA TRP A 239 18.51 -3.84 2.63
C TRP A 239 18.51 -2.45 3.26
N PHE A 240 19.29 -2.25 4.31
CA PHE A 240 19.43 -0.97 4.99
C PHE A 240 20.01 0.12 4.09
N ILE A 241 21.14 -0.18 3.43
CA ILE A 241 21.78 0.73 2.47
C ILE A 241 20.82 1.09 1.35
N ALA A 242 20.06 0.12 0.86
CA ALA A 242 19.09 0.34 -0.19
C ALA A 242 17.89 1.18 0.23
N CYS A 243 17.35 0.95 1.44
CA CYS A 243 16.33 1.80 2.02
C CYS A 243 16.79 3.26 2.09
N ILE A 244 18.02 3.51 2.58
CA ILE A 244 18.61 4.85 2.60
C ILE A 244 18.69 5.43 1.19
N ALA A 245 19.30 4.69 0.26
CA ALA A 245 19.51 5.15 -1.11
C ALA A 245 18.18 5.48 -1.81
N VAL A 246 17.18 4.62 -1.68
CA VAL A 246 15.85 4.80 -2.27
C VAL A 246 15.12 5.96 -1.61
N CYS A 247 15.14 6.09 -0.28
CA CYS A 247 14.49 7.20 0.41
C CYS A 247 15.14 8.55 0.06
N LEU A 248 16.47 8.63 -0.02
CA LEU A 248 17.17 9.84 -0.48
C LEU A 248 16.88 10.16 -1.96
N ALA A 249 16.78 9.13 -2.82
CA ALA A 249 16.39 9.30 -4.21
C ALA A 249 14.93 9.80 -4.33
N LEU A 250 13.99 9.21 -3.59
CA LEU A 250 12.60 9.66 -3.55
C LEU A 250 12.50 11.09 -3.02
N LEU A 251 13.27 11.45 -2.00
CA LEU A 251 13.30 12.81 -1.46
C LEU A 251 13.77 13.83 -2.51
N THR A 252 14.85 13.52 -3.23
CA THR A 252 15.42 14.42 -4.24
C THR A 252 14.56 14.50 -5.51
N LEU A 253 14.00 13.39 -5.98
CA LEU A 253 13.19 13.32 -7.19
C LEU A 253 11.75 13.82 -6.99
N SER A 254 11.23 13.78 -5.76
CA SER A 254 9.90 14.31 -5.45
C SER A 254 9.87 15.84 -5.35
N LEU A 255 10.99 16.47 -4.98
CA LEU A 255 11.07 17.91 -4.72
C LEU A 255 10.69 18.78 -5.93
N PRO A 256 11.18 18.54 -7.17
CA PRO A 256 10.74 19.31 -8.34
C PRO A 256 9.22 19.21 -8.59
N ALA A 257 8.63 18.04 -8.36
CA ALA A 257 7.20 17.82 -8.52
C ALA A 257 6.39 18.63 -7.49
N VAL A 258 6.83 18.65 -6.23
CA VAL A 258 6.24 19.46 -5.16
C VAL A 258 6.35 20.96 -5.49
N ILE A 259 7.52 21.42 -5.94
CA ILE A 259 7.75 22.82 -6.31
C ILE A 259 6.80 23.24 -7.45
N ARG A 260 6.72 22.45 -8.53
CA ARG A 260 5.82 22.75 -9.66
C ARG A 260 4.34 22.66 -9.28
N ARG A 261 3.99 21.80 -8.31
CA ARG A 261 2.64 21.74 -7.73
C ARG A 261 2.32 22.99 -6.90
N LEU A 262 3.27 23.51 -6.14
CA LEU A 262 3.14 24.78 -5.42
C LEU A 262 3.01 25.96 -6.38
N HIS A 263 3.80 25.99 -7.47
CA HIS A 263 3.68 26.99 -8.53
C HIS A 263 2.28 27.00 -9.16
N ASP A 264 1.67 25.82 -9.36
CA ASP A 264 0.31 25.73 -9.88
C ASP A 264 -0.73 26.38 -8.94
N MET A 265 -0.49 26.36 -7.64
CA MET A 265 -1.35 26.99 -6.62
C MET A 265 -1.00 28.47 -6.35
N ASN A 266 -0.13 29.05 -7.17
CA ASN A 266 0.41 30.39 -7.01
C ASN A 266 1.23 30.58 -5.71
N CYS A 267 1.84 29.51 -5.19
CA CYS A 267 2.64 29.50 -3.96
C CYS A 267 4.15 29.49 -4.27
N SER A 268 4.97 29.98 -3.33
CA SER A 268 6.42 29.90 -3.45
C SER A 268 6.91 28.45 -3.32
N GLY A 269 7.92 28.08 -4.12
CA GLY A 269 8.56 26.76 -4.02
C GLY A 269 9.25 26.50 -2.66
N TRP A 270 9.55 27.56 -1.90
CA TRP A 270 10.12 27.47 -0.55
C TRP A 270 9.23 26.70 0.44
N LEU A 271 7.92 26.62 0.20
CA LEU A 271 7.03 25.81 1.03
C LEU A 271 7.30 24.30 0.92
N ALA A 272 8.15 23.86 -0.02
CA ALA A 272 8.63 22.47 -0.07
C ALA A 272 9.77 22.19 0.92
N LEU A 273 10.43 23.22 1.46
CA LEU A 273 11.59 23.09 2.34
C LEU A 273 11.32 22.29 3.62
N PRO A 274 10.19 22.49 4.35
CA PRO A 274 9.90 21.71 5.56
C PRO A 274 9.76 20.20 5.32
N LEU A 275 9.48 19.78 4.08
CA LEU A 275 9.34 18.36 3.74
C LEU A 275 10.67 17.61 3.91
N VAL A 276 11.78 18.28 3.62
CA VAL A 276 13.13 17.71 3.66
C VAL A 276 13.53 17.30 5.08
N PRO A 277 13.60 18.19 6.09
CA PRO A 277 13.96 17.79 7.45
C PRO A 277 12.95 16.81 8.05
N CYS A 278 11.64 16.96 7.79
CA CYS A 278 10.65 15.99 8.30
C CYS A 278 10.86 14.58 7.72
N SER A 279 11.14 14.47 6.42
CA SER A 279 11.43 13.18 5.80
C SER A 279 12.74 12.56 6.30
N LEU A 280 13.77 13.37 6.57
CA LEU A 280 15.04 12.91 7.13
C LEU A 280 14.91 12.46 8.59
N ILE A 281 14.07 13.12 9.38
CA ILE A 281 13.74 12.69 10.74
C ILE A 281 13.06 11.32 10.68
N ILE A 282 11.99 11.17 9.89
CA ILE A 282 11.28 9.89 9.76
C ILE A 282 12.22 8.78 9.26
N LEU A 283 13.04 9.07 8.26
CA LEU A 283 14.04 8.14 7.73
C LEU A 283 15.06 7.76 8.81
N GLY A 284 15.68 8.74 9.47
CA GLY A 284 16.69 8.49 10.50
C GLY A 284 16.16 7.63 11.65
N PHE A 285 14.95 7.92 12.12
CA PHE A 285 14.33 7.19 13.23
C PHE A 285 13.89 5.78 12.87
N THR A 286 13.31 5.58 11.68
CA THR A 286 12.98 4.22 11.18
C THR A 286 14.25 3.38 10.99
N LEU A 287 15.33 3.99 10.50
CA LEU A 287 16.62 3.34 10.35
C LEU A 287 17.23 2.94 11.70
N ILE A 288 17.23 3.83 12.70
CA ILE A 288 17.74 3.52 14.05
C ILE A 288 16.98 2.35 14.68
N SER A 289 15.64 2.34 14.60
CA SER A 289 14.84 1.23 15.13
C SER A 289 15.09 -0.09 14.39
N SER A 290 15.25 -0.03 13.07
CA SER A 290 15.62 -1.24 12.31
C SER A 290 16.98 -1.77 12.75
N LEU A 291 18.03 -0.93 12.83
CA LEU A 291 19.38 -1.33 13.24
C LEU A 291 19.40 -1.94 14.64
N LEU A 292 18.60 -1.40 15.56
CA LEU A 292 18.51 -1.91 16.92
C LEU A 292 17.82 -3.29 16.97
N SER A 293 16.72 -3.47 16.23
CA SER A 293 16.05 -4.77 16.11
C SER A 293 16.95 -5.83 15.48
N ILE A 294 17.76 -5.43 14.49
CA ILE A 294 18.74 -6.27 13.82
C ILE A 294 19.88 -6.64 14.77
N GLY A 295 20.39 -5.68 15.54
CA GLY A 295 21.44 -5.91 16.53
C GLY A 295 21.02 -6.95 17.58
N ILE A 296 19.76 -6.88 18.02
CA ILE A 296 19.17 -7.87 18.93
C ILE A 296 19.01 -9.24 18.25
N ALA A 297 18.48 -9.28 17.03
CA ALA A 297 18.36 -10.54 16.30
C ALA A 297 19.73 -11.22 16.07
N LEU A 298 20.73 -10.42 15.72
CA LEU A 298 22.09 -10.91 15.47
C LEU A 298 22.78 -11.34 16.77
N SER A 299 22.57 -10.65 17.88
CA SER A 299 23.13 -11.06 19.16
C SER A 299 22.56 -12.40 19.61
N VAL A 300 21.25 -12.64 19.45
CA VAL A 300 20.62 -13.93 19.75
C VAL A 300 21.17 -15.05 18.85
N ILE A 301 21.41 -14.77 17.56
CA ILE A 301 22.01 -15.73 16.63
C ILE A 301 23.43 -16.11 17.06
N ILE A 302 24.25 -15.14 17.49
CA ILE A 302 25.66 -15.34 17.85
C ILE A 302 25.82 -16.00 19.24
N SER A 303 25.05 -15.56 20.25
CA SER A 303 25.20 -16.04 21.63
C SER A 303 24.48 -17.36 21.90
N GLY A 304 23.50 -17.73 21.07
CA GLY A 304 22.65 -18.91 21.29
C GLY A 304 21.78 -18.85 22.54
N ASN A 305 21.84 -17.75 23.31
CA ASN A 305 21.12 -17.53 24.55
C ASN A 305 20.61 -16.08 24.54
N PRO A 306 19.31 -15.81 24.74
CA PRO A 306 18.78 -14.45 24.69
C PRO A 306 19.47 -13.49 25.67
N THR A 307 20.08 -13.99 26.74
CA THR A 307 20.69 -13.25 27.86
C THR A 307 22.22 -13.34 27.88
N GLY A 308 22.90 -12.76 26.89
CA GLY A 308 24.37 -12.70 26.86
C GLY A 308 24.93 -11.44 27.52
N TYR A 309 25.67 -11.57 28.62
CA TYR A 309 26.38 -10.48 29.29
C TYR A 309 27.76 -10.27 28.63
N ILE A 310 28.07 -9.05 28.19
CA ILE A 310 29.39 -8.70 27.63
C ILE A 310 29.93 -7.51 28.42
N ASP A 311 31.06 -7.68 29.12
CA ASP A 311 31.85 -6.59 29.75
C ASP A 311 31.05 -5.56 30.58
N GLY A 312 30.11 -6.01 31.41
CA GLY A 312 29.33 -5.10 32.27
C GLY A 312 28.03 -4.58 31.67
N PHE A 313 27.71 -4.98 30.43
CA PHE A 313 26.49 -4.61 29.72
C PHE A 313 25.54 -5.81 29.68
N ASP A 314 24.36 -5.67 30.31
CA ASP A 314 23.35 -6.71 30.29
C ASP A 314 22.48 -6.52 29.05
N LEU A 315 22.84 -7.25 27.99
CA LEU A 315 22.36 -7.04 26.62
C LEU A 315 20.84 -7.16 26.47
N THR A 316 20.13 -7.71 27.46
CA THR A 316 18.66 -7.84 27.43
C THR A 316 17.95 -6.70 28.11
N THR A 317 18.28 -6.37 29.35
CA THR A 317 17.65 -5.31 30.12
C THR A 317 18.00 -3.93 29.57
N ASP A 318 19.28 -3.67 29.34
CA ASP A 318 19.75 -2.36 28.87
C ASP A 318 19.29 -2.06 27.43
N MET A 319 19.28 -3.08 26.56
CA MET A 319 18.76 -2.92 25.19
C MET A 319 17.24 -2.90 25.14
N ASN A 320 16.52 -3.60 26.02
CA ASN A 320 15.07 -3.54 26.04
C ASN A 320 14.56 -2.19 26.56
N GLU A 321 15.23 -1.59 27.56
CA GLU A 321 14.93 -0.23 27.99
C GLU A 321 15.24 0.80 26.90
N PHE A 322 16.39 0.68 26.23
CA PHE A 322 16.75 1.55 25.10
C PHE A 322 15.81 1.35 23.88
N LEU A 323 15.42 0.12 23.59
CA LEU A 323 14.46 -0.22 22.55
C LEU A 323 13.07 0.31 22.88
N THR A 324 12.61 0.15 24.11
CA THR A 324 11.32 0.69 24.58
C THR A 324 11.32 2.21 24.49
N GLY A 325 12.39 2.87 24.95
CA GLY A 325 12.55 4.32 24.85
C GLY A 325 12.60 4.82 23.39
N SER A 326 13.31 4.12 22.51
CA SER A 326 13.39 4.48 21.09
C SER A 326 12.08 4.23 20.34
N ILE A 327 11.39 3.11 20.58
CA ILE A 327 10.05 2.83 20.03
C ILE A 327 9.07 3.91 20.51
N PHE A 328 9.10 4.28 21.79
CA PHE A 328 8.25 5.33 22.33
C PHE A 328 8.54 6.70 21.69
N LEU A 329 9.81 7.06 21.53
CA LEU A 329 10.21 8.31 20.87
C LEU A 329 9.82 8.33 19.39
N ILE A 330 9.99 7.20 18.69
CA ILE A 330 9.52 7.02 17.31
C ILE A 330 8.01 7.21 17.25
N PHE A 331 7.27 6.52 18.10
CA PHE A 331 5.82 6.64 18.18
C PHE A 331 5.39 8.10 18.41
N LEU A 332 6.02 8.81 19.34
CA LEU A 332 5.76 10.22 19.62
C LEU A 332 6.03 11.10 18.39
N ILE A 333 7.16 10.91 17.72
CA ILE A 333 7.52 11.66 16.51
C ILE A 333 6.53 11.36 15.39
N PHE A 334 6.15 10.11 15.17
CA PHE A 334 5.14 9.72 14.19
C PHE A 334 3.77 10.32 14.51
N MET A 335 3.36 10.33 15.78
CA MET A 335 2.10 10.95 16.22
C MET A 335 2.02 12.44 15.89
N VAL A 336 3.15 13.16 15.88
CA VAL A 336 3.19 14.60 15.55
C VAL A 336 3.43 14.84 14.05
N THR A 337 4.40 14.15 13.47
CA THR A 337 4.83 14.37 12.08
C THR A 337 3.86 13.79 11.06
N LEU A 338 3.27 12.63 11.34
CA LEU A 338 2.38 11.94 10.39
C LEU A 338 1.11 12.76 10.10
N PRO A 339 0.38 13.33 11.09
CA PRO A 339 -0.75 14.22 10.80
C PRO A 339 -0.34 15.47 10.01
N LEU A 340 0.79 16.08 10.35
CA LEU A 340 1.28 17.29 9.69
C LEU A 340 1.62 17.03 8.21
N LEU A 341 2.39 15.96 7.95
CA LEU A 341 2.78 15.58 6.59
C LEU A 341 1.58 15.13 5.78
N SER A 342 0.64 14.44 6.41
CA SER A 342 -0.59 13.99 5.74
C SER A 342 -1.51 15.16 5.40
N ALA A 343 -1.64 16.16 6.29
CA ALA A 343 -2.36 17.40 5.99
C ALA A 343 -1.69 18.18 4.85
N TYR A 344 -0.35 18.26 4.83
CA TYR A 344 0.39 18.89 3.75
C TYR A 344 0.25 18.12 2.42
N ALA A 345 0.32 16.79 2.44
CA ALA A 345 0.06 15.95 1.27
C ALA A 345 -1.38 16.17 0.77
N ALA A 346 -2.37 16.15 1.66
CA ALA A 346 -3.76 16.43 1.32
C ALA A 346 -3.91 17.83 0.67
N PHE A 347 -3.24 18.85 1.20
CA PHE A 347 -3.19 20.17 0.59
C PHE A 347 -2.63 20.14 -0.84
N LEU A 348 -1.50 19.46 -1.07
CA LEU A 348 -0.91 19.33 -2.41
C LEU A 348 -1.84 18.59 -3.39
N PHE A 349 -2.48 17.51 -2.98
CA PHE A 349 -3.34 16.68 -3.82
C PHE A 349 -4.71 17.32 -4.09
N PHE A 350 -5.32 17.93 -3.07
CA PHE A 350 -6.73 18.35 -3.11
C PHE A 350 -6.97 19.84 -3.32
N LYS A 351 -5.97 20.73 -3.23
CA LYS A 351 -6.16 22.18 -3.49
C LYS A 351 -6.09 22.53 -4.98
N LYS A 352 -6.97 23.42 -5.48
CA LYS A 352 -7.10 23.69 -6.94
C LYS A 352 -5.93 24.56 -7.39
N GLY A 353 -5.47 24.32 -8.62
CA GLY A 353 -4.54 25.25 -9.27
C GLY A 353 -5.21 26.58 -9.55
N SER A 354 -4.39 27.62 -9.73
CA SER A 354 -4.85 28.93 -10.19
C SER A 354 -5.46 28.80 -11.59
N PRO A 355 -6.68 29.26 -11.85
CA PRO A 355 -7.29 29.14 -13.17
C PRO A 355 -6.64 30.08 -14.20
N ALA A 356 -6.08 31.20 -13.74
CA ALA A 356 -5.38 32.16 -14.59
C ALA A 356 -3.90 31.80 -14.75
N GLU A 357 -3.29 32.36 -15.79
CA GLU A 357 -1.85 32.45 -15.91
C GLU A 357 -1.26 33.14 -14.67
N ASN A 358 -0.14 32.60 -14.19
CA ASN A 358 0.58 33.16 -13.05
C ASN A 358 2.04 33.37 -13.42
N ARG A 359 2.84 33.89 -12.48
CA ARG A 359 4.28 34.16 -12.69
C ARG A 359 5.14 32.95 -13.10
N TRP A 360 4.58 31.74 -13.07
CA TRP A 360 5.22 30.50 -13.47
C TRP A 360 4.64 29.89 -14.76
N GLY A 361 3.76 30.63 -15.45
CA GLY A 361 3.24 30.32 -16.78
C GLY A 361 1.74 30.00 -16.83
N ALA A 362 1.29 29.71 -18.05
CA ALA A 362 -0.07 29.31 -18.36
C ALA A 362 -0.52 28.05 -17.59
N PRO A 363 -1.83 27.91 -17.30
CA PRO A 363 -2.36 26.73 -16.64
C PRO A 363 -2.08 25.45 -17.42
N PRO A 364 -1.79 24.32 -16.73
CA PRO A 364 -1.49 23.06 -17.39
C PRO A 364 -2.72 22.52 -18.14
N ILE A 365 -2.52 22.11 -19.39
CA ILE A 365 -3.56 21.54 -20.25
C ILE A 365 -3.86 20.10 -19.78
N SER A 366 -5.13 19.80 -19.53
CA SER A 366 -5.56 18.45 -19.14
C SER A 366 -6.00 17.64 -20.36
N ASP A 367 -5.14 16.76 -20.87
CA ASP A 367 -5.50 15.88 -21.99
C ASP A 367 -6.65 14.91 -21.65
N LYS A 368 -7.52 14.68 -22.64
CA LYS A 368 -8.65 13.75 -22.58
C LYS A 368 -8.12 12.30 -22.53
N ARG A 369 -8.60 11.49 -21.59
CA ARG A 369 -8.08 10.14 -21.32
C ARG A 369 -8.49 9.13 -22.42
N PRO A 370 -7.59 8.24 -22.86
CA PRO A 370 -8.01 6.97 -23.46
C PRO A 370 -8.64 6.05 -22.40
N PRO A 371 -9.51 5.10 -22.78
CA PRO A 371 -10.21 4.21 -21.84
C PRO A 371 -9.22 3.38 -21.00
N GLU A 372 -9.36 3.44 -19.67
CA GLU A 372 -8.39 2.92 -18.68
C GLU A 372 -8.13 1.42 -18.82
N ARG A 373 -9.17 0.62 -19.12
CA ARG A 373 -9.02 -0.83 -19.31
C ARG A 373 -8.17 -1.18 -20.53
N ALA A 374 -8.38 -0.49 -21.65
CA ALA A 374 -7.62 -0.71 -22.87
C ALA A 374 -6.17 -0.21 -22.75
N ALA A 375 -5.96 0.83 -21.94
CA ALA A 375 -4.64 1.43 -21.73
C ALA A 375 -3.68 0.52 -20.96
N PHE A 376 -4.17 -0.22 -19.95
CA PHE A 376 -3.33 -1.01 -19.03
C PHE A 376 -3.45 -2.53 -19.18
N PHE A 377 -4.65 -3.06 -19.49
CA PHE A 377 -4.90 -4.52 -19.42
C PHE A 377 -5.07 -5.20 -20.77
N SER A 378 -5.14 -4.44 -21.87
CA SER A 378 -5.14 -5.02 -23.21
C SER A 378 -3.76 -5.53 -23.59
N THR A 379 -3.67 -6.73 -24.16
CA THR A 379 -2.46 -7.25 -24.82
C THR A 379 -2.37 -6.82 -26.29
N ASN A 380 -3.43 -6.22 -26.83
CA ASN A 380 -3.53 -5.85 -28.25
C ASN A 380 -2.94 -4.47 -28.53
N GLY A 381 -2.38 -4.32 -29.73
CA GLY A 381 -1.74 -3.10 -30.22
C GLY A 381 -0.28 -2.94 -29.80
N SER A 382 0.41 -2.01 -30.45
CA SER A 382 1.76 -1.60 -30.08
C SER A 382 1.74 -0.59 -28.93
N ILE A 383 2.90 -0.41 -28.30
CA ILE A 383 3.13 0.63 -27.29
C ILE A 383 4.54 1.21 -27.45
N GLU A 384 4.60 2.53 -27.48
CA GLU A 384 5.87 3.27 -27.51
C GLU A 384 6.64 3.12 -26.20
N ARG A 385 7.96 3.28 -26.27
CA ARG A 385 8.88 3.12 -25.13
C ARG A 385 8.48 3.96 -23.92
N ARG A 386 8.23 5.26 -24.11
CA ARG A 386 7.92 6.18 -23.01
C ARG A 386 6.61 5.79 -22.33
N LEU A 387 5.58 5.54 -23.12
CA LEU A 387 4.26 5.15 -22.65
C LEU A 387 4.29 3.80 -21.92
N PHE A 388 5.09 2.85 -22.43
CA PHE A 388 5.36 1.57 -21.76
C PHE A 388 5.95 1.79 -20.36
N ILE A 389 7.02 2.58 -20.24
CA ILE A 389 7.66 2.85 -18.94
C ILE A 389 6.67 3.52 -17.98
N THR A 390 6.03 4.60 -18.40
CA THR A 390 5.10 5.36 -17.55
C THR A 390 3.91 4.51 -17.09
N ARG A 391 3.25 3.78 -18.01
CA ARG A 391 2.09 2.94 -17.65
C ARG A 391 2.49 1.75 -16.79
N THR A 392 3.66 1.16 -17.04
CA THR A 392 4.17 0.05 -16.24
C THR A 392 4.43 0.49 -14.81
N LEU A 393 5.16 1.59 -14.60
CA LEU A 393 5.45 2.09 -13.25
C LEU A 393 4.18 2.48 -12.48
N LEU A 394 3.21 3.11 -13.14
CA LEU A 394 1.91 3.42 -12.53
C LEU A 394 1.13 2.15 -12.15
N LEU A 395 1.13 1.15 -13.03
CA LEU A 395 0.45 -0.12 -12.78
C LEU A 395 1.11 -0.88 -11.63
N LEU A 396 2.45 -0.88 -11.56
CA LEU A 396 3.21 -1.48 -10.46
C LEU A 396 2.92 -0.78 -9.13
N ALA A 397 2.88 0.54 -9.11
CA ALA A 397 2.54 1.30 -7.90
C ALA A 397 1.13 0.96 -7.40
N ALA A 398 0.15 0.89 -8.32
CA ALA A 398 -1.23 0.52 -7.96
C ALA A 398 -1.33 -0.95 -7.52
N ALA A 399 -0.74 -1.88 -8.27
CA ALA A 399 -0.78 -3.31 -7.99
C ALA A 399 -0.09 -3.66 -6.67
N GLY A 400 1.06 -3.05 -6.37
CA GLY A 400 1.81 -3.28 -5.14
C GLY A 400 1.07 -2.86 -3.87
N VAL A 401 0.09 -1.95 -3.97
CA VAL A 401 -0.77 -1.55 -2.84
C VAL A 401 -2.08 -2.35 -2.84
N ILE A 402 -2.73 -2.47 -3.99
CA ILE A 402 -4.08 -3.05 -4.07
C ILE A 402 -4.06 -4.56 -3.89
N ILE A 403 -3.15 -5.27 -4.56
CA ILE A 403 -3.15 -6.75 -4.57
C ILE A 403 -2.86 -7.32 -3.18
N PRO A 404 -1.76 -6.94 -2.48
CA PRO A 404 -1.46 -7.50 -1.17
C PRO A 404 -2.53 -7.15 -0.14
N THR A 405 -3.03 -5.90 -0.15
CA THR A 405 -4.09 -5.46 0.76
C THR A 405 -5.38 -6.23 0.54
N ALA A 406 -5.83 -6.35 -0.72
CA ALA A 406 -7.06 -7.06 -1.05
C ALA A 406 -6.93 -8.55 -0.73
N LEU A 407 -5.79 -9.17 -1.05
CA LEU A 407 -5.57 -10.57 -0.74
C LEU A 407 -5.56 -10.80 0.77
N TYR A 408 -4.80 -10.01 1.52
CA TYR A 408 -4.72 -10.12 2.98
C TYR A 408 -6.11 -10.01 3.62
N LEU A 409 -6.87 -8.95 3.32
CA LEU A 409 -8.19 -8.74 3.93
C LEU A 409 -9.18 -9.87 3.62
N VAL A 410 -9.10 -10.46 2.42
CA VAL A 410 -10.01 -11.54 2.01
C VAL A 410 -9.56 -12.90 2.53
N SER A 411 -8.26 -13.19 2.48
CA SER A 411 -7.74 -14.53 2.74
C SER A 411 -7.52 -14.79 4.22
N VAL A 412 -7.13 -13.79 5.00
CA VAL A 412 -6.84 -13.93 6.44
C VAL A 412 -7.92 -14.68 7.23
N PRO A 413 -9.22 -14.30 7.19
CA PRO A 413 -10.23 -15.03 7.96
C PRO A 413 -10.36 -16.50 7.52
N ILE A 414 -10.21 -16.78 6.22
CA ILE A 414 -10.25 -18.14 5.69
C ILE A 414 -9.06 -18.94 6.23
N PHE A 415 -7.86 -18.36 6.20
CA PHE A 415 -6.67 -19.03 6.73
C PHE A 415 -6.78 -19.30 8.23
N PHE A 416 -7.25 -18.35 9.03
CA PHE A 416 -7.43 -18.59 10.47
C PHE A 416 -8.40 -19.74 10.73
N ILE A 417 -9.50 -19.86 9.97
CA ILE A 417 -10.41 -21.01 10.07
C ILE A 417 -9.70 -22.32 9.68
N LEU A 418 -8.99 -22.34 8.55
CA LEU A 418 -8.30 -23.55 8.06
C LEU A 418 -7.15 -24.00 8.97
N ILE A 419 -6.40 -23.06 9.54
CA ILE A 419 -5.37 -23.34 10.56
C ILE A 419 -6.05 -23.87 11.82
N GLY A 420 -7.17 -23.26 12.23
CA GLY A 420 -7.99 -23.74 13.34
C GLY A 420 -8.40 -25.19 13.14
N LEU A 421 -8.89 -25.56 11.97
CA LEU A 421 -9.30 -26.93 11.62
C LEU A 421 -8.13 -27.92 11.45
N GLY A 422 -6.88 -27.48 11.61
CA GLY A 422 -5.69 -28.31 11.40
C GLY A 422 -5.42 -28.66 9.92
N ILE A 423 -6.09 -27.98 8.98
CA ILE A 423 -5.92 -28.22 7.53
C ILE A 423 -4.64 -27.55 7.01
N LEU A 424 -4.29 -26.39 7.57
CA LEU A 424 -3.11 -25.62 7.19
C LEU A 424 -2.17 -25.41 8.39
N PRO A 425 -0.84 -25.36 8.17
CA PRO A 425 0.11 -25.06 9.23
C PRO A 425 0.03 -23.59 9.65
N PHE A 426 0.48 -23.30 10.88
CA PHE A 426 0.69 -21.93 11.34
C PHE A 426 1.63 -21.18 10.39
N GLY A 427 1.39 -19.88 10.19
CA GLY A 427 2.17 -19.07 9.24
C GLY A 427 1.78 -19.21 7.76
N ALA A 428 0.90 -20.14 7.38
CA ALA A 428 0.48 -20.30 5.96
C ALA A 428 -0.09 -19.00 5.36
N HIS A 429 -0.85 -18.23 6.14
CA HIS A 429 -1.38 -16.92 5.74
C HIS A 429 -0.28 -15.87 5.51
N MET A 430 0.79 -15.90 6.31
CA MET A 430 1.95 -15.02 6.15
C MET A 430 2.72 -15.36 4.87
N HIS A 431 2.85 -16.65 4.56
CA HIS A 431 3.48 -17.10 3.33
C HIS A 431 2.73 -16.61 2.08
N VAL A 432 1.40 -16.76 2.07
CA VAL A 432 0.56 -16.27 0.96
C VAL A 432 0.61 -14.76 0.83
N PHE A 433 0.61 -14.03 1.94
CA PHE A 433 0.78 -12.58 1.94
C PHE A 433 2.14 -12.17 1.36
N ALA A 434 3.23 -12.81 1.78
CA ALA A 434 4.57 -12.54 1.30
C ALA A 434 4.71 -12.83 -0.20
N ILE A 435 4.13 -13.95 -0.68
CA ILE A 435 4.08 -14.28 -2.12
C ILE A 435 3.33 -13.20 -2.90
N ALA A 436 2.20 -12.70 -2.39
CA ALA A 436 1.45 -11.66 -3.08
C ALA A 436 2.19 -10.33 -3.16
N LEU A 437 2.94 -9.99 -2.11
CA LEU A 437 3.83 -8.83 -2.08
C LEU A 437 5.04 -9.00 -3.02
N ALA A 438 5.48 -10.22 -3.29
CA ALA A 438 6.56 -10.50 -4.23
C ALA A 438 6.10 -10.55 -5.70
N LEU A 439 4.91 -11.09 -5.96
CA LEU A 439 4.43 -11.41 -7.30
C LEU A 439 3.56 -10.31 -7.95
N TYR A 440 3.29 -9.20 -7.25
CA TYR A 440 2.58 -8.06 -7.84
C TYR A 440 3.14 -7.55 -9.18
N PRO A 441 4.45 -7.67 -9.52
CA PRO A 441 4.96 -7.19 -10.80
C PRO A 441 4.39 -7.94 -12.01
N ILE A 442 3.85 -9.14 -11.82
CA ILE A 442 3.13 -9.90 -12.87
C ILE A 442 1.98 -9.07 -13.46
N ALA A 443 1.42 -8.11 -12.72
CA ALA A 443 0.40 -7.19 -13.22
C ALA A 443 0.85 -6.45 -14.50
N ALA A 444 2.16 -6.26 -14.71
CA ALA A 444 2.70 -5.60 -15.91
C ALA A 444 2.70 -6.48 -17.18
N LEU A 445 2.34 -7.76 -17.10
CA LEU A 445 2.40 -8.72 -18.22
C LEU A 445 1.73 -8.20 -19.52
N PRO A 446 0.52 -7.60 -19.49
CA PRO A 446 -0.10 -7.11 -20.72
C PRO A 446 0.72 -6.03 -21.43
N LEU A 447 1.36 -5.14 -20.67
CA LEU A 447 2.21 -4.07 -21.20
C LEU A 447 3.52 -4.61 -21.75
N VAL A 448 4.11 -5.61 -21.07
CA VAL A 448 5.32 -6.31 -21.54
C VAL A 448 5.05 -6.99 -22.89
N ILE A 449 3.94 -7.72 -23.02
CA ILE A 449 3.53 -8.38 -24.26
C ILE A 449 3.38 -7.35 -25.39
N ARG A 450 2.71 -6.22 -25.14
CA ARG A 450 2.58 -5.14 -26.13
C ARG A 450 3.93 -4.58 -26.56
N ARG A 451 4.84 -4.36 -25.61
CA ARG A 451 6.18 -3.83 -25.92
C ARG A 451 7.01 -4.82 -26.71
N LEU A 452 6.94 -6.11 -26.40
CA LEU A 452 7.58 -7.18 -27.18
C LEU A 452 7.06 -7.20 -28.62
N ARG A 453 5.73 -7.10 -28.81
CA ARG A 453 5.12 -7.00 -30.15
C ARG A 453 5.61 -5.77 -30.91
N THR A 454 5.72 -4.59 -30.26
CA THR A 454 6.31 -3.39 -30.87
C THR A 454 7.75 -3.64 -31.36
N LEU A 455 8.52 -4.45 -30.63
CA LEU A 455 9.90 -4.79 -30.97
C LEU A 455 10.01 -5.96 -31.97
N GLY A 456 8.90 -6.46 -32.51
CA GLY A 456 8.87 -7.61 -33.41
C GLY A 456 9.24 -8.94 -32.75
N ARG A 457 9.11 -9.03 -31.41
CA ARG A 457 9.48 -10.20 -30.61
C ARG A 457 8.26 -11.04 -30.25
N SER A 458 8.52 -12.31 -29.93
CA SER A 458 7.49 -13.25 -29.51
C SER A 458 6.94 -12.87 -28.13
N PRO A 459 5.61 -12.99 -27.89
CA PRO A 459 5.03 -12.74 -26.57
C PRO A 459 5.56 -13.70 -25.50
N TYR A 460 6.03 -14.90 -25.89
CA TYR A 460 6.61 -15.88 -24.97
C TYR A 460 7.93 -15.42 -24.34
N GLU A 461 8.63 -14.45 -24.94
CA GLU A 461 9.83 -13.86 -24.33
C GLU A 461 9.51 -13.12 -23.01
N ALA A 462 8.23 -12.86 -22.71
CA ALA A 462 7.80 -12.31 -21.42
C ALA A 462 8.21 -13.21 -20.23
N VAL A 463 8.34 -14.53 -20.43
CA VAL A 463 8.79 -15.46 -19.38
C VAL A 463 10.14 -15.03 -18.80
N PHE A 464 11.08 -14.59 -19.66
CA PHE A 464 12.39 -14.13 -19.21
C PHE A 464 12.34 -12.81 -18.45
N VAL A 465 11.36 -11.95 -18.75
CA VAL A 465 11.14 -10.68 -18.03
C VAL A 465 10.71 -10.94 -16.59
N PHE A 466 9.88 -11.97 -16.37
CA PHE A 466 9.36 -12.34 -15.05
C PHE A 466 10.14 -13.49 -14.38
N ALA A 467 11.18 -14.03 -15.02
CA ALA A 467 12.03 -15.07 -14.45
C ALA A 467 12.56 -14.74 -13.03
N PRO A 468 12.97 -13.49 -12.70
CA PRO A 468 13.36 -13.10 -11.34
C PRO A 468 12.33 -13.43 -10.25
N LEU A 469 11.04 -13.55 -10.60
CA LEU A 469 9.97 -13.81 -9.64
C LEU A 469 9.80 -15.29 -9.31
N ILE A 470 10.32 -16.20 -10.14
CA ILE A 470 10.14 -17.65 -10.00
C ILE A 470 10.75 -18.19 -8.69
N PRO A 471 11.96 -17.80 -8.29
CA PRO A 471 12.56 -18.30 -7.04
C PRO A 471 11.95 -17.69 -5.78
N VAL A 472 11.29 -16.54 -5.87
CA VAL A 472 10.91 -15.74 -4.68
C VAL A 472 9.97 -16.48 -3.73
N PRO A 473 8.90 -17.18 -4.17
CA PRO A 473 8.04 -17.95 -3.26
C PRO A 473 8.81 -18.97 -2.43
N PHE A 474 9.82 -19.63 -3.01
CA PHE A 474 10.64 -20.62 -2.31
C PHE A 474 11.62 -19.96 -1.33
N ALA A 475 12.22 -18.84 -1.72
CA ALA A 475 13.11 -18.07 -0.87
C ALA A 475 12.40 -17.48 0.37
N LEU A 476 11.09 -17.23 0.28
CA LEU A 476 10.26 -16.73 1.38
C LEU A 476 9.79 -17.82 2.36
N SER A 477 9.92 -19.11 2.01
CA SER A 477 9.43 -20.21 2.85
C SER A 477 10.04 -20.22 4.24
N PRO A 478 11.38 -20.13 4.42
CA PRO A 478 12.01 -20.10 5.74
C PRO A 478 11.52 -18.96 6.62
N ILE A 479 11.38 -17.77 6.05
CA ILE A 479 10.90 -16.57 6.75
C ILE A 479 9.46 -16.78 7.23
N SER A 480 8.62 -17.33 6.35
CA SER A 480 7.21 -17.55 6.65
C SER A 480 7.01 -18.64 7.71
N GLU A 481 7.85 -19.67 7.70
CA GLU A 481 7.88 -20.72 8.71
C GLU A 481 8.28 -20.17 10.08
N SER A 482 9.33 -19.33 10.14
CA SER A 482 9.70 -18.64 11.38
C SER A 482 8.56 -17.77 11.93
N PHE A 483 7.83 -17.04 11.09
CA PHE A 483 6.62 -16.31 11.53
C PHE A 483 5.50 -17.24 11.99
N GLY A 484 5.37 -18.43 11.38
CA GLY A 484 4.45 -19.46 11.83
C GLY A 484 4.80 -20.01 13.22
N ILE A 485 6.07 -20.25 13.49
CA ILE A 485 6.57 -20.65 14.81
C ILE A 485 6.33 -19.54 15.82
N LEU A 486 6.55 -18.27 15.46
CA LEU A 486 6.26 -17.12 16.34
C LEU A 486 4.78 -17.05 16.71
N GLN A 487 3.90 -17.27 15.74
CA GLN A 487 2.47 -17.35 15.98
C GLN A 487 2.15 -18.53 16.91
N PHE A 488 2.77 -19.70 16.68
CA PHE A 488 2.57 -20.88 17.52
C PHE A 488 3.01 -20.66 18.97
N ILE A 489 4.20 -20.09 19.21
CA ILE A 489 4.71 -19.73 20.54
C ILE A 489 3.74 -18.78 21.26
N SER A 490 3.14 -17.85 20.52
CA SER A 490 2.15 -16.91 21.08
C SER A 490 0.90 -17.61 21.63
N PHE A 491 0.62 -18.85 21.20
CA PHE A 491 -0.48 -19.69 21.70
C PHE A 491 -0.01 -20.83 22.62
N ALA A 492 1.22 -21.32 22.45
CA ALA A 492 1.81 -22.41 23.20
C ALA A 492 3.06 -21.90 23.94
N HIS A 493 2.89 -21.61 25.24
CA HIS A 493 3.88 -20.95 26.08
C HIS A 493 5.15 -21.79 26.36
N ASP A 494 5.18 -23.05 25.91
CA ASP A 494 6.24 -24.03 26.24
C ASP A 494 7.32 -24.20 25.15
N VAL A 495 7.23 -23.47 24.03
CA VAL A 495 8.22 -23.58 22.93
C VAL A 495 9.35 -22.56 23.11
N PRO A 496 10.63 -22.99 23.09
CA PRO A 496 11.75 -22.07 23.26
C PRO A 496 11.86 -21.13 22.06
N LEU A 497 12.12 -19.85 22.34
CA LEU A 497 12.25 -18.77 21.34
C LEU A 497 13.33 -19.06 20.28
N ARG A 498 14.35 -19.86 20.64
CA ARG A 498 15.40 -20.31 19.71
C ARG A 498 14.85 -21.05 18.49
N SER A 499 13.71 -21.74 18.62
CA SER A 499 13.06 -22.48 17.52
C SER A 499 12.68 -21.57 16.35
N LEU A 500 12.54 -20.25 16.57
CA LEU A 500 12.33 -19.27 15.50
C LEU A 500 13.48 -19.22 14.49
N LEU A 501 14.70 -19.55 14.93
CA LEU A 501 15.91 -19.46 14.13
C LEU A 501 16.15 -20.70 13.29
N ASP A 502 15.56 -21.84 13.64
CA ASP A 502 15.83 -23.12 12.98
C ASP A 502 15.54 -23.08 11.47
N PRO A 503 14.41 -22.51 10.99
CA PRO A 503 14.18 -22.37 9.55
C PRO A 503 15.18 -21.41 8.87
N LEU A 504 15.73 -20.45 9.62
CA LEU A 504 16.61 -19.39 9.09
C LEU A 504 18.08 -19.83 9.00
N ILE A 505 18.42 -21.05 9.43
CA ILE A 505 19.78 -21.58 9.36
C ILE A 505 20.18 -21.74 7.89
N VAL A 506 21.31 -21.13 7.52
CA VAL A 506 21.88 -21.21 6.17
C VAL A 506 22.89 -22.35 6.14
N THR A 507 22.57 -23.39 5.35
CA THR A 507 23.46 -24.55 5.16
C THR A 507 23.76 -24.80 3.68
N PRO A 508 25.01 -25.15 3.34
CA PRO A 508 25.41 -25.44 1.98
C PRO A 508 25.06 -26.90 1.64
N THR A 509 23.88 -27.11 1.09
CA THR A 509 23.46 -28.39 0.50
C THR A 509 23.54 -28.28 -1.01
N ALA A 510 23.62 -29.41 -1.72
CA ALA A 510 23.57 -29.43 -3.18
C ALA A 510 22.31 -28.71 -3.71
N GLY A 511 21.18 -28.83 -3.00
CA GLY A 511 19.92 -28.17 -3.32
C GLY A 511 19.97 -26.65 -3.13
N SER A 512 20.48 -26.15 -1.99
CA SER A 512 20.55 -24.71 -1.72
C SER A 512 21.56 -24.00 -2.62
N ILE A 513 22.67 -24.66 -2.97
CA ILE A 513 23.63 -24.15 -3.97
C ILE A 513 22.99 -24.10 -5.36
N ALA A 514 22.32 -25.18 -5.80
CA ALA A 514 21.64 -25.21 -7.08
C ALA A 514 20.51 -24.15 -7.17
N PHE A 515 19.75 -23.97 -6.08
CA PHE A 515 18.72 -22.96 -5.97
C PHE A 515 19.29 -21.54 -6.05
N ALA A 516 20.42 -21.26 -5.38
CA ALA A 516 21.11 -19.98 -5.49
C ALA A 516 21.63 -19.71 -6.92
N ALA A 517 22.18 -20.72 -7.60
CA ALA A 517 22.58 -20.63 -9.00
C ALA A 517 21.39 -20.32 -9.90
N PHE A 518 20.30 -21.07 -9.76
CA PHE A 518 19.07 -20.87 -10.51
C PHE A 518 18.48 -19.47 -10.29
N SER A 519 18.47 -19.01 -9.03
CA SER A 519 18.00 -17.67 -8.67
C SER A 519 18.85 -16.57 -9.32
N PHE A 520 20.17 -16.73 -9.33
CA PHE A 520 21.07 -15.79 -9.99
C PHE A 520 20.86 -15.75 -11.52
N VAL A 521 20.70 -16.90 -12.16
CA VAL A 521 20.40 -16.98 -13.61
C VAL A 521 19.06 -16.32 -13.92
N CYS A 522 18.03 -16.56 -13.10
CA CYS A 522 16.74 -15.91 -13.21
C CYS A 522 16.87 -14.38 -13.10
N ALA A 523 17.61 -13.89 -12.10
CA ALA A 523 17.89 -12.46 -11.91
C ALA A 523 18.54 -11.83 -13.15
N VAL A 524 19.65 -12.41 -13.63
CA VAL A 524 20.40 -11.90 -14.79
C VAL A 524 19.56 -11.94 -16.06
N SER A 525 18.81 -13.02 -16.30
CA SER A 525 17.93 -13.13 -17.47
C SER A 525 16.82 -12.07 -17.48
N GLY A 526 16.25 -11.76 -16.31
CA GLY A 526 15.29 -10.69 -16.13
C GLY A 526 15.88 -9.32 -16.41
N ILE A 527 17.05 -9.02 -15.87
CA ILE A 527 17.75 -7.74 -16.09
C ILE A 527 18.01 -7.51 -17.58
N ILE A 528 18.55 -8.52 -18.28
CA ILE A 528 18.83 -8.46 -19.72
C ILE A 528 17.53 -8.22 -20.50
N SER A 529 16.45 -8.91 -20.14
CA SER A 529 15.15 -8.81 -20.81
C SER A 529 14.51 -7.43 -20.59
N ILE A 530 14.55 -6.91 -19.36
CA ILE A 530 14.06 -5.56 -19.01
C ILE A 530 14.88 -4.49 -19.76
N ALA A 531 16.21 -4.63 -19.82
CA ALA A 531 17.07 -3.71 -20.55
C ALA A 531 16.71 -3.65 -22.05
N ARG A 532 16.32 -4.79 -22.65
CA ARG A 532 15.82 -4.83 -24.04
C ARG A 532 14.50 -4.09 -24.21
N LEU A 533 13.54 -4.24 -23.29
CA LEU A 533 12.25 -3.55 -23.36
C LEU A 533 12.40 -2.02 -23.28
N VAL A 534 13.42 -1.56 -22.55
CA VAL A 534 13.73 -0.15 -22.30
C VAL A 534 14.74 0.41 -23.32
N LYS A 535 15.22 -0.38 -24.27
CA LYS A 535 16.09 0.10 -25.36
C LYS A 535 15.32 1.09 -26.26
N LYS A 536 16.02 2.12 -26.73
CA LYS A 536 15.48 3.14 -27.65
C LYS A 536 15.11 2.53 -28.99
#